data_AF-A0A8H9KGE5-F1
#
_entry.id   AF-A0A8H9KGE5-F1
#
_cell.length_a   1.000
_cell.length_b   1.000
_cell.length_c   1.000
_cell.angle_alpha   90.00
_cell.angle_beta   90.00
_cell.angle_gamma   90.00
#
_symmetry.space_group_name_H-M   'P 1'
#
loop_
_entity.id
_entity.type
_entity.pdbx_description
1 polymer ?
#
loop_
_entity_poly.entity_id
_entity_poly.type
_entity_poly.pdbx_seq_one_letter_code
_entity_poly.pdbx_strand_id
1 'polypeptide(L)'
;MQKAKDLANTAAGFFKSLAEDQSLTAEQREDAKTAYGILMNDGKFKGFNEDDVKLTWYHPDQQLGKDGDATSLANMQSALNDLDELVKVRHEYGVQLPHISLTATAIAMMSSDFLKIAPDFNHPINQTESYGPFWEDEEDIAAGTDYPEYEQVRSYMSEKQYIDDAIAKDGSLQKYAYDNNKPLTQDVWERNTDYWNKHLGKLGYQEIGHYKSMINPAQNSIGAARTTGTLASGVGDLKYEGSSSIDILQSNYGDGTYVPQYQVSLLINRVTAKHLL
;
A
#
# COMPACT_ATOMS: atom_id res chain seq x y z
N MET A 1 -9.93 5.09 -31.63
CA MET A 1 -10.41 6.23 -30.79
C MET A 1 -11.07 5.75 -29.50
N GLN A 2 -11.90 4.70 -29.50
CA GLN A 2 -12.50 4.15 -28.26
C GLN A 2 -11.44 3.69 -27.23
N LYS A 3 -10.51 2.79 -27.61
CA LYS A 3 -9.42 2.33 -26.72
C LYS A 3 -8.57 3.44 -26.07
N ALA A 4 -8.40 4.58 -26.75
CA ALA A 4 -7.65 5.72 -26.21
C ALA A 4 -8.49 6.55 -25.21
N LYS A 5 -9.81 6.63 -25.43
CA LYS A 5 -10.76 7.19 -24.45
C LYS A 5 -10.91 6.27 -23.25
N ASP A 6 -10.92 4.95 -23.46
CA ASP A 6 -11.01 3.96 -22.39
C ASP A 6 -9.78 4.05 -21.46
N LEU A 7 -8.56 4.16 -22.02
CA LEU A 7 -7.34 4.34 -21.22
C LEU A 7 -7.31 5.65 -20.44
N ALA A 8 -7.84 6.75 -21.00
CA ALA A 8 -7.80 8.07 -20.34
C ALA A 8 -8.54 8.09 -18.99
N ASN A 9 -9.46 7.15 -18.78
CA ASN A 9 -10.29 7.03 -17.58
C ASN A 9 -9.77 5.96 -16.60
N THR A 10 -8.50 5.54 -16.73
CA THR A 10 -7.88 4.55 -15.83
C THR A 10 -6.66 5.13 -15.11
N ALA A 11 -6.22 4.48 -14.04
CA ALA A 11 -4.98 4.80 -13.34
C ALA A 11 -3.77 4.76 -14.30
N ALA A 12 -3.73 3.83 -15.26
CA ALA A 12 -2.67 3.77 -16.26
C ALA A 12 -2.68 5.00 -17.18
N GLY A 13 -3.85 5.48 -17.62
CA GLY A 13 -3.92 6.73 -18.38
C GLY A 13 -3.52 7.96 -17.58
N PHE A 14 -3.80 7.96 -16.28
CA PHE A 14 -3.30 8.97 -15.36
C PHE A 14 -1.76 8.94 -15.24
N PHE A 15 -1.17 7.79 -14.92
CA PHE A 15 0.29 7.63 -14.82
C PHE A 15 0.99 7.96 -16.13
N LYS A 16 0.45 7.53 -17.27
CA LYS A 16 0.97 7.91 -18.59
C LYS A 16 1.02 9.43 -18.76
N SER A 17 -0.04 10.14 -18.37
CA SER A 17 -0.06 11.59 -18.50
C SER A 17 0.96 12.29 -17.61
N LEU A 18 1.23 11.76 -16.41
CA LEU A 18 2.29 12.28 -15.54
C LEU A 18 3.66 12.00 -16.14
N ALA A 19 3.88 10.80 -16.70
CA ALA A 19 5.13 10.44 -17.38
C ALA A 19 5.45 11.36 -18.57
N GLU A 20 4.45 11.99 -19.18
CA GLU A 20 4.59 12.91 -20.32
C GLU A 20 4.64 14.40 -19.90
N ASP A 21 4.33 14.72 -18.63
CA ASP A 21 4.23 16.09 -18.12
C ASP A 21 5.60 16.73 -17.86
N GLN A 22 5.94 17.73 -18.68
CA GLN A 22 7.21 18.45 -18.59
C GLN A 22 7.31 19.40 -17.38
N SER A 23 6.21 19.66 -16.68
CA SER A 23 6.22 20.42 -15.41
C SER A 23 6.74 19.61 -14.23
N LEU A 24 6.75 18.27 -14.34
CA LEU A 24 7.30 17.38 -13.32
C LEU A 24 8.82 17.25 -13.44
N THR A 25 9.47 16.72 -12.41
CA THR A 25 10.89 16.36 -12.48
C THR A 25 11.10 15.11 -13.34
N ALA A 26 12.35 14.84 -13.73
CA ALA A 26 12.67 13.64 -14.51
C ALA A 26 12.37 12.36 -13.71
N GLU A 27 12.62 12.41 -12.40
CA GLU A 27 12.42 11.31 -11.46
C GLU A 27 10.94 11.01 -11.26
N GLN A 28 10.12 12.05 -11.10
CA GLN A 28 8.66 11.92 -11.05
C GLN A 28 8.12 11.29 -12.35
N ARG A 29 8.58 11.76 -13.52
CA ARG A 29 8.18 11.17 -14.80
C ARG A 29 8.58 9.70 -14.93
N GLU A 30 9.77 9.31 -14.45
CA GLU A 30 10.22 7.92 -14.52
C GLU A 30 9.45 7.00 -13.57
N ASP A 31 9.11 7.47 -12.36
CA ASP A 31 8.22 6.75 -11.44
C ASP A 31 6.84 6.52 -12.07
N ALA A 32 6.26 7.57 -12.67
CA ALA A 32 4.99 7.46 -13.39
C ALA A 32 5.08 6.51 -14.59
N LYS A 33 6.20 6.50 -15.31
CA LYS A 33 6.44 5.60 -16.44
C LYS A 33 6.57 4.15 -15.99
N THR A 34 7.21 3.91 -14.85
CA THR A 34 7.34 2.58 -14.24
C THR A 34 5.98 2.08 -13.77
N ALA A 35 5.23 2.90 -13.03
CA ALA A 35 3.86 2.62 -12.61
C ALA A 35 2.94 2.28 -13.78
N TYR A 36 3.02 3.05 -14.87
CA TYR A 36 2.31 2.74 -16.12
C TYR A 36 2.71 1.38 -16.69
N GLY A 37 4.01 1.06 -16.74
CA GLY A 37 4.52 -0.23 -17.23
C GLY A 37 3.98 -1.42 -16.42
N ILE A 38 3.93 -1.28 -15.09
CA ILE A 38 3.34 -2.27 -14.17
C ILE A 38 1.86 -2.50 -14.50
N LEU A 39 1.05 -1.44 -14.60
CA LEU A 39 -0.38 -1.56 -14.91
C LEU A 39 -0.67 -2.05 -16.33
N MET A 40 0.29 -1.90 -17.24
CA MET A 40 0.24 -2.49 -18.59
C MET A 40 0.88 -3.88 -18.67
N ASN A 41 1.31 -4.44 -17.53
CA ASN A 41 1.94 -5.75 -17.38
C ASN A 41 3.03 -6.02 -18.44
N ASP A 42 3.89 -5.03 -18.67
CA ASP A 42 4.88 -5.09 -19.75
C ASP A 42 6.11 -5.97 -19.43
N GLY A 43 6.23 -6.41 -18.17
CA GLY A 43 7.29 -7.29 -17.66
C GLY A 43 8.67 -6.64 -17.57
N LYS A 44 8.77 -5.30 -17.65
CA LYS A 44 10.06 -4.61 -17.57
C LYS A 44 10.48 -4.26 -16.15
N PHE A 45 9.51 -4.06 -15.25
CA PHE A 45 9.80 -3.76 -13.86
C PHE A 45 10.15 -5.05 -13.11
N LYS A 46 11.43 -5.17 -12.73
CA LYS A 46 12.00 -6.36 -12.09
C LYS A 46 11.79 -6.41 -10.57
N GLY A 47 10.92 -5.58 -10.01
CA GLY A 47 10.86 -5.44 -8.55
C GLY A 47 12.13 -4.91 -7.93
N PHE A 48 12.23 -5.10 -6.63
CA PHE A 48 13.31 -4.55 -5.80
C PHE A 48 14.48 -5.54 -5.61
N ASN A 49 14.22 -6.83 -5.79
CA ASN A 49 15.22 -7.91 -5.71
C ASN A 49 15.70 -8.40 -7.09
N GLU A 50 15.44 -7.61 -8.15
CA GLU A 50 15.76 -7.91 -9.56
C GLU A 50 15.04 -9.14 -10.15
N ASP A 51 13.93 -9.58 -9.54
CA ASP A 51 13.10 -10.67 -10.02
C ASP A 51 12.36 -10.32 -11.32
N ASP A 52 12.46 -11.20 -12.33
CA ASP A 52 11.69 -11.04 -13.57
C ASP A 52 10.19 -11.35 -13.33
N VAL A 53 9.44 -10.31 -12.94
CA VAL A 53 8.00 -10.42 -12.68
C VAL A 53 7.17 -10.08 -13.92
N LYS A 54 6.34 -11.03 -14.32
CA LYS A 54 5.22 -10.83 -15.24
C LYS A 54 4.00 -11.52 -14.67
N LEU A 55 2.99 -10.73 -14.32
CA LEU A 55 1.78 -11.22 -13.66
C LEU A 55 0.99 -12.09 -14.63
N THR A 56 0.97 -13.41 -14.43
CA THR A 56 0.33 -14.34 -15.38
C THR A 56 -1.19 -14.28 -15.32
N TRP A 57 -1.74 -13.84 -14.19
CA TRP A 57 -3.17 -13.72 -13.92
C TRP A 57 -3.77 -12.38 -14.40
N TYR A 58 -2.94 -11.39 -14.70
CA TYR A 58 -3.39 -10.03 -15.04
C TYR A 58 -3.28 -9.73 -16.53
N HIS A 59 -4.42 -9.38 -17.13
CA HIS A 59 -4.57 -9.04 -18.53
C HIS A 59 -5.13 -7.62 -18.67
N PRO A 60 -4.30 -6.60 -18.93
CA PRO A 60 -4.73 -5.20 -18.95
C PRO A 60 -5.85 -4.91 -19.95
N ASP A 61 -5.91 -5.62 -21.07
CA ASP A 61 -6.96 -5.48 -22.08
C ASP A 61 -8.34 -5.96 -21.58
N GLN A 62 -8.36 -6.74 -20.50
CA GLN A 62 -9.56 -7.28 -19.90
C GLN A 62 -9.89 -6.63 -18.57
N GLN A 63 -8.90 -6.22 -17.76
CA GLN A 63 -9.13 -5.82 -16.36
C GLN A 63 -8.93 -4.32 -16.12
N LEU A 64 -8.06 -3.67 -16.88
CA LEU A 64 -7.64 -2.30 -16.58
C LEU A 64 -8.83 -1.31 -16.51
N GLY A 65 -8.99 -0.68 -15.36
CA GLY A 65 -9.93 0.41 -15.11
C GLY A 65 -11.40 0.02 -15.07
N LYS A 66 -11.72 -1.27 -14.92
CA LYS A 66 -13.11 -1.70 -14.69
C LYS A 66 -13.67 -1.12 -13.39
N ASP A 67 -14.99 -0.96 -13.36
CA ASP A 67 -15.70 -0.56 -12.15
C ASP A 67 -15.39 -1.52 -11.00
N GLY A 68 -14.94 -0.93 -9.89
CA GLY A 68 -14.55 -1.65 -8.70
C GLY A 68 -13.16 -2.29 -8.72
N ASP A 69 -12.39 -2.18 -9.81
CA ASP A 69 -10.97 -2.55 -9.82
C ASP A 69 -10.12 -1.40 -9.25
N ALA A 70 -8.98 -1.74 -8.64
CA ALA A 70 -8.08 -0.78 -8.03
C ALA A 70 -7.44 0.16 -9.06
N THR A 71 -7.39 -0.28 -10.31
CA THR A 71 -6.91 0.50 -11.45
C THR A 71 -7.95 1.49 -12.01
N SER A 72 -9.17 1.55 -11.45
CA SER A 72 -10.16 2.58 -11.79
C SER A 72 -9.80 3.93 -11.17
N LEU A 73 -10.13 5.03 -11.84
CA LEU A 73 -9.88 6.37 -11.29
C LEU A 73 -10.66 6.63 -9.99
N ALA A 74 -11.87 6.08 -9.88
CA ALA A 74 -12.69 6.20 -8.69
C ALA A 74 -12.01 5.56 -7.46
N ASN A 75 -11.51 4.33 -7.60
CA ASN A 75 -10.84 3.66 -6.50
C ASN A 75 -9.45 4.25 -6.20
N MET A 76 -8.74 4.73 -7.23
CA MET A 76 -7.51 5.50 -7.02
C MET A 76 -7.78 6.77 -6.19
N GLN A 77 -8.91 7.47 -6.41
CA GLN A 77 -9.30 8.62 -5.58
C GLN A 77 -9.65 8.19 -4.16
N SER A 78 -10.40 7.09 -4.00
CA SER A 78 -10.77 6.58 -2.68
C SER A 78 -9.55 6.19 -1.83
N ALA A 79 -8.51 5.63 -2.45
CA ALA A 79 -7.26 5.27 -1.77
C ALA A 79 -6.49 6.48 -1.19
N LEU A 80 -6.76 7.70 -1.68
CA LEU A 80 -6.14 8.91 -1.13
C LEU A 80 -6.60 9.17 0.32
N ASN A 81 -7.78 8.68 0.71
CA ASN A 81 -8.26 8.79 2.09
C ASN A 81 -7.39 7.96 3.04
N ASP A 82 -6.89 6.80 2.62
CA ASP A 82 -5.99 5.98 3.45
C ASP A 82 -4.66 6.69 3.67
N LEU A 83 -4.14 7.37 2.64
CA LEU A 83 -2.94 8.18 2.76
C LEU A 83 -3.15 9.36 3.73
N ASP A 84 -4.32 10.00 3.71
CA ASP A 84 -4.66 11.07 4.66
C ASP A 84 -4.75 10.56 6.10
N GLU A 85 -5.31 9.36 6.33
CA GLU A 85 -5.31 8.73 7.66
C GLU A 85 -3.90 8.38 8.13
N LEU A 86 -3.05 7.84 7.25
CA LEU A 86 -1.66 7.57 7.56
C LEU A 86 -0.91 8.86 7.96
N VAL A 87 -1.17 9.97 7.27
CA VAL A 87 -0.59 11.27 7.62
C VAL A 87 -0.95 11.65 9.07
N LYS A 88 -2.21 11.45 9.49
CA LYS A 88 -2.63 11.72 10.87
C LYS A 88 -1.89 10.84 11.88
N VAL A 89 -1.81 9.53 11.60
CA VAL A 89 -1.07 8.57 12.42
C VAL A 89 0.38 9.01 12.58
N ARG A 90 1.07 9.30 11.47
CA ARG A 90 2.49 9.64 11.51
C ARG A 90 2.76 10.95 12.24
N HIS A 91 1.87 11.93 12.12
CA HIS A 91 1.91 13.13 12.96
C HIS A 91 1.71 12.82 14.45
N GLU A 92 0.80 11.91 14.80
CA GLU A 92 0.57 11.49 16.18
C GLU A 92 1.84 10.92 16.83
N TYR A 93 2.62 10.12 16.10
CA TYR A 93 3.88 9.53 16.59
C TYR A 93 5.10 10.44 16.38
N GLY A 94 4.93 11.58 15.71
CA GLY A 94 6.01 12.52 15.40
C GLY A 94 7.05 11.93 14.45
N VAL A 95 6.65 11.02 13.55
CA VAL A 95 7.52 10.42 12.54
C VAL A 95 7.37 11.14 11.19
N GLN A 96 8.40 11.07 10.34
CA GLN A 96 8.40 11.72 9.03
C GLN A 96 7.32 11.14 8.11
N LEU A 97 6.63 11.98 7.34
CA LEU A 97 5.70 11.50 6.31
C LEU A 97 6.45 10.84 5.14
N PRO A 98 6.07 9.63 4.71
CA PRO A 98 6.63 9.01 3.52
C PRO A 98 6.21 9.79 2.28
N HIS A 99 7.04 9.75 1.24
CA HIS A 99 6.69 10.26 -0.07
C HIS A 99 5.74 9.28 -0.78
N ILE A 100 4.82 9.79 -1.60
CA ILE A 100 4.01 8.90 -2.43
C ILE A 100 4.82 8.45 -3.64
N SER A 101 4.92 7.13 -3.84
CA SER A 101 5.45 6.51 -5.06
C SER A 101 4.31 5.97 -5.90
N LEU A 102 4.31 6.34 -7.17
CA LEU A 102 3.37 5.78 -8.15
C LEU A 102 3.72 4.33 -8.47
N THR A 103 5.00 3.96 -8.42
CA THR A 103 5.43 2.57 -8.53
C THR A 103 4.85 1.73 -7.41
N ALA A 104 5.00 2.14 -6.14
CA ALA A 104 4.38 1.47 -5.00
C ALA A 104 2.86 1.41 -5.13
N THR A 105 2.24 2.50 -5.59
CA THR A 105 0.78 2.57 -5.81
C THR A 105 0.33 1.56 -6.86
N ALA A 106 1.10 1.38 -7.94
CA ALA A 106 0.78 0.42 -8.98
C ALA A 106 0.92 -1.02 -8.49
N ILE A 107 1.91 -1.32 -7.64
CA ILE A 107 2.05 -2.63 -6.99
C ILE A 107 0.84 -2.89 -6.10
N ALA A 108 0.46 -1.93 -5.25
CA ALA A 108 -0.68 -2.05 -4.34
C ALA A 108 -2.00 -2.26 -5.09
N MET A 109 -2.14 -1.65 -6.28
CA MET A 109 -3.28 -1.89 -7.17
C MET A 109 -3.31 -3.34 -7.65
N MET A 110 -2.16 -3.90 -8.05
CA MET A 110 -2.06 -5.30 -8.46
C MET A 110 -2.33 -6.24 -7.30
N SER A 111 -1.84 -5.95 -6.11
CA SER A 111 -2.13 -6.76 -4.94
C SER A 111 -3.60 -6.72 -4.54
N SER A 112 -4.20 -5.54 -4.54
CA SER A 112 -5.63 -5.37 -4.23
C SER A 112 -6.52 -6.13 -5.22
N ASP A 113 -6.25 -6.02 -6.52
CA ASP A 113 -7.00 -6.73 -7.56
C ASP A 113 -6.73 -8.25 -7.54
N PHE A 114 -5.54 -8.68 -7.15
CA PHE A 114 -5.22 -10.10 -6.96
C PHE A 114 -6.13 -10.76 -5.91
N LEU A 115 -6.46 -10.06 -4.83
CA LEU A 115 -7.34 -10.57 -3.77
C LEU A 115 -8.78 -10.84 -4.25
N LYS A 116 -9.18 -10.32 -5.41
CA LYS A 116 -10.46 -10.63 -6.07
C LYS A 116 -10.48 -11.98 -6.78
N ILE A 117 -9.31 -12.57 -7.03
CA ILE A 117 -9.19 -13.87 -7.74
C ILE A 117 -8.60 -14.97 -6.86
N ALA A 118 -7.85 -14.61 -5.82
CA ALA A 118 -7.30 -15.57 -4.87
C ALA A 118 -8.37 -16.08 -3.89
N PRO A 119 -8.51 -17.40 -3.68
CA PRO A 119 -9.50 -17.97 -2.76
C PRO A 119 -9.12 -17.73 -1.29
N ASP A 120 -7.83 -17.54 -1.01
CA ASP A 120 -7.31 -17.29 0.32
C ASP A 120 -6.89 -15.82 0.44
N PHE A 121 -7.31 -15.17 1.54
CA PHE A 121 -6.86 -13.83 1.87
C PHE A 121 -5.42 -13.89 2.38
N ASN A 122 -4.45 -13.62 1.52
CA ASN A 122 -3.02 -13.67 1.83
C ASN A 122 -2.24 -12.81 0.83
N HIS A 123 -1.07 -12.34 1.25
CA HIS A 123 -0.15 -11.58 0.42
C HIS A 123 0.15 -12.31 -0.89
N PRO A 124 0.14 -11.62 -2.05
CA PRO A 124 0.35 -12.27 -3.35
C PRO A 124 1.70 -13.01 -3.46
N ILE A 125 2.77 -12.49 -2.85
CA ILE A 125 4.10 -13.11 -2.85
C ILE A 125 4.11 -14.52 -2.22
N ASN A 126 3.17 -14.79 -1.31
CA ASN A 126 3.02 -16.11 -0.67
C ASN A 126 2.23 -17.11 -1.53
N GLN A 127 1.71 -16.71 -2.68
CA GLN A 127 0.83 -17.53 -3.54
C GLN A 127 1.43 -17.80 -4.93
N THR A 128 2.75 -17.63 -5.08
CA THR A 128 3.44 -17.68 -6.37
C THR A 128 3.41 -19.06 -7.04
N GLU A 129 3.31 -20.15 -6.28
CA GLU A 129 3.17 -21.50 -6.83
C GLU A 129 1.89 -21.68 -7.64
N SER A 130 0.79 -21.01 -7.24
CA SER A 130 -0.52 -21.15 -7.87
C SER A 130 -0.79 -20.07 -8.92
N TYR A 131 -0.24 -18.88 -8.73
CA TYR A 131 -0.58 -17.69 -9.52
C TYR A 131 0.59 -17.07 -10.27
N GLY A 132 1.77 -17.68 -10.22
CA GLY A 132 2.98 -17.15 -10.85
C GLY A 132 3.66 -16.06 -10.03
N PRO A 133 4.73 -15.45 -10.55
CA PRO A 133 5.56 -14.54 -9.78
C PRO A 133 4.79 -13.28 -9.35
N PHE A 134 5.17 -12.75 -8.19
CA PHE A 134 4.78 -11.44 -7.68
C PHE A 134 6.02 -10.75 -7.11
N TRP A 135 5.97 -9.43 -6.91
CA TRP A 135 7.07 -8.68 -6.32
C TRP A 135 7.19 -8.97 -4.81
N GLU A 136 8.41 -8.99 -4.28
CA GLU A 136 8.64 -8.94 -2.84
C GLU A 136 8.63 -7.47 -2.38
N ASP A 137 7.74 -7.16 -1.44
CA ASP A 137 7.47 -5.83 -0.91
C ASP A 137 7.11 -5.87 0.60
N GLU A 138 7.13 -4.70 1.24
CA GLU A 138 6.47 -4.54 2.56
C GLU A 138 5.02 -4.14 2.29
N GLU A 139 4.17 -5.15 2.21
CA GLU A 139 2.75 -5.00 1.97
C GLU A 139 1.97 -5.10 3.29
N ASP A 140 1.00 -4.20 3.47
CA ASP A 140 -0.08 -4.31 4.44
C ASP A 140 -1.41 -4.48 3.68
N ILE A 141 -2.14 -5.60 3.90
CA ILE A 141 -3.43 -5.88 3.24
C ILE A 141 -4.63 -5.83 4.20
N ALA A 142 -5.77 -5.37 3.70
CA ALA A 142 -7.03 -5.37 4.43
C ALA A 142 -8.18 -5.85 3.54
N ALA A 143 -9.22 -6.39 4.17
CA ALA A 143 -10.46 -6.82 3.54
C ALA A 143 -11.67 -6.24 4.29
N GLY A 144 -12.82 -6.20 3.62
CA GLY A 144 -14.03 -5.60 4.19
C GLY A 144 -14.04 -4.07 4.06
N THR A 145 -13.15 -3.50 3.25
CA THR A 145 -12.87 -2.07 3.22
C THR A 145 -13.93 -1.26 2.45
N ASP A 146 -14.95 -1.91 1.89
CA ASP A 146 -16.17 -1.27 1.37
C ASP A 146 -17.06 -0.73 2.51
N TYR A 147 -16.90 -1.25 3.73
CA TYR A 147 -17.65 -0.82 4.89
C TYR A 147 -16.89 0.30 5.63
N PRO A 148 -17.51 1.46 5.89
CA PRO A 148 -16.86 2.60 6.56
C PRO A 148 -16.32 2.29 7.96
N GLU A 149 -16.88 1.31 8.66
CA GLU A 149 -16.38 0.86 9.96
C GLU A 149 -15.01 0.15 9.89
N TYR A 150 -14.61 -0.33 8.71
CA TYR A 150 -13.34 -1.02 8.47
C TYR A 150 -12.38 -0.14 7.65
N GLU A 151 -12.22 1.12 8.06
CA GLU A 151 -11.15 2.00 7.59
C GLU A 151 -9.79 1.29 7.71
N GLN A 152 -9.05 1.17 6.60
CA GLN A 152 -7.84 0.35 6.51
C GLN A 152 -6.79 0.74 7.55
N VAL A 153 -6.33 1.99 7.52
CA VAL A 153 -5.29 2.47 8.45
C VAL A 153 -5.75 2.38 9.89
N ARG A 154 -7.02 2.70 10.18
CA ARG A 154 -7.55 2.60 11.53
C ARG A 154 -7.60 1.16 12.04
N SER A 155 -7.94 0.21 11.16
CA SER A 155 -7.91 -1.22 11.46
C SER A 155 -6.49 -1.67 11.79
N TYR A 156 -5.49 -1.26 11.01
CA TYR A 156 -4.07 -1.54 11.30
C TYR A 156 -3.64 -0.97 12.64
N MET A 157 -4.05 0.26 12.95
CA MET A 157 -3.71 0.90 14.22
C MET A 157 -4.39 0.24 15.43
N SER A 158 -5.49 -0.49 15.23
CA SER A 158 -6.19 -1.18 16.33
C SER A 158 -5.36 -2.30 16.97
N GLU A 159 -4.39 -2.85 16.24
CA GLU A 159 -3.45 -3.86 16.74
C GLU A 159 -2.63 -3.38 17.95
N LYS A 160 -2.50 -2.06 18.15
CA LYS A 160 -1.92 -1.48 19.37
C LYS A 160 -2.54 -2.05 20.64
N GLN A 161 -3.81 -2.48 20.59
CA GLN A 161 -4.51 -3.07 21.72
C GLN A 161 -3.74 -4.23 22.36
N TYR A 162 -3.04 -5.05 21.60
CA TYR A 162 -2.26 -6.17 22.16
C TYR A 162 -1.11 -5.71 23.05
N ILE A 163 -0.48 -4.58 22.70
CA ILE A 163 0.55 -3.93 23.51
C ILE A 163 -0.07 -3.32 24.76
N ASP A 164 -1.18 -2.60 24.60
CA ASP A 164 -1.88 -1.93 25.71
C ASP A 164 -2.39 -2.95 26.74
N ASP A 165 -2.93 -4.08 26.29
CA ASP A 165 -3.37 -5.18 27.15
C ASP A 165 -2.21 -5.84 27.91
N ALA A 166 -1.03 -5.97 27.27
CA ALA A 166 0.17 -6.49 27.92
C ALA A 166 0.69 -5.53 29.00
N ILE A 167 0.72 -4.23 28.71
CA ILE A 167 1.10 -3.17 29.65
C ILE A 167 0.12 -3.11 30.83
N ALA A 168 -1.19 -3.25 30.58
CA ALA A 168 -2.20 -3.25 31.64
C ALA A 168 -2.01 -4.43 32.61
N LYS A 169 -1.53 -5.59 32.11
CA LYS A 169 -1.21 -6.77 32.94
C LYS A 169 0.10 -6.62 33.70
N ASP A 170 1.12 -6.00 33.08
CA ASP A 170 2.41 -5.72 33.69
C ASP A 170 2.88 -4.30 33.33
N GLY A 171 2.67 -3.36 34.25
CA GLY A 171 3.03 -1.95 34.05
C GLY A 171 4.53 -1.71 33.86
N SER A 172 5.40 -2.68 34.16
CA SER A 172 6.84 -2.57 33.88
C SER A 172 7.15 -2.56 32.36
N LEU A 173 6.18 -3.02 31.56
CA LEU A 173 6.28 -3.07 30.10
C LEU A 173 6.06 -1.71 29.43
N GLN A 174 5.57 -0.71 30.17
CA GLN A 174 5.35 0.64 29.65
C GLN A 174 6.59 1.16 28.91
N LYS A 175 7.81 0.86 29.38
CA LYS A 175 9.07 1.27 28.72
C LYS A 175 9.23 0.84 27.25
N TYR A 176 8.43 -0.11 26.78
CA TYR A 176 8.39 -0.61 25.39
C TYR A 176 7.20 -0.10 24.57
N ALA A 177 6.36 0.79 25.12
CA ALA A 177 5.33 1.46 24.32
C ALA A 177 5.96 2.43 23.31
N TYR A 178 5.39 2.50 22.12
CA TYR A 178 5.89 3.34 21.02
C TYR A 178 5.52 4.82 21.17
N ASP A 179 4.45 5.12 21.91
CA ASP A 179 3.89 6.45 22.12
C ASP A 179 4.53 7.22 23.30
N ASN A 180 5.44 6.58 24.06
CA ASN A 180 6.14 7.21 25.18
C ASN A 180 7.26 8.18 24.79
N ASN A 181 7.73 8.14 23.53
CA ASN A 181 8.78 9.02 23.03
C ASN A 181 8.30 9.64 21.73
N LYS A 182 7.98 10.93 21.75
CA LYS A 182 7.60 11.71 20.56
C LYS A 182 8.63 12.83 20.37
N PRO A 183 9.35 12.88 19.22
CA PRO A 183 9.22 11.99 18.07
C PRO A 183 9.71 10.56 18.35
N LEU A 184 9.02 9.57 17.77
CA LEU A 184 9.46 8.18 17.79
C LEU A 184 10.69 8.04 16.88
N THR A 185 11.82 7.61 17.44
CA THR A 185 13.07 7.41 16.69
C THR A 185 13.20 5.98 16.19
N GLN A 186 14.03 5.77 15.17
CA GLN A 186 14.31 4.44 14.62
C GLN A 186 14.82 3.47 15.70
N ASP A 187 15.82 3.88 16.50
CA ASP A 187 16.37 3.06 17.58
C ASP A 187 15.31 2.63 18.61
N VAL A 188 14.37 3.51 18.94
CA VAL A 188 13.28 3.20 19.87
C VAL A 188 12.30 2.24 19.22
N TRP A 189 11.93 2.49 17.95
CA TRP A 189 11.06 1.60 17.19
C TRP A 189 11.65 0.20 17.09
N GLU A 190 12.91 0.05 16.68
CA GLU A 190 13.60 -1.24 16.53
C GLU A 190 13.67 -1.98 17.86
N ARG A 191 14.13 -1.32 18.93
CA ARG A 191 14.23 -1.92 20.26
C ARG A 191 12.88 -2.41 20.77
N ASN A 192 11.83 -1.62 20.58
CA ASN A 192 10.49 -1.98 21.03
C ASN A 192 9.91 -3.12 20.17
N THR A 193 10.11 -3.07 18.85
CA THR A 193 9.72 -4.15 17.90
C THR A 193 10.39 -5.46 18.25
N ASP A 194 11.69 -5.44 18.52
CA ASP A 194 12.46 -6.60 18.97
C ASP A 194 11.91 -7.21 20.25
N TYR A 195 11.50 -6.35 21.19
CA TYR A 195 10.89 -6.79 22.44
C TYR A 195 9.55 -7.46 22.18
N TRP A 196 8.63 -6.80 21.45
CA TRP A 196 7.27 -7.30 21.24
C TRP A 196 7.24 -8.57 20.37
N ASN A 197 8.11 -8.67 19.35
CA ASN A 197 8.28 -9.89 18.57
C ASN A 197 8.66 -11.09 19.46
N LYS A 198 9.53 -10.88 20.46
CA LYS A 198 9.96 -11.92 21.41
C LYS A 198 8.90 -12.18 22.49
N HIS A 199 8.25 -11.13 22.99
CA HIS A 199 7.33 -11.20 24.11
C HIS A 199 5.98 -11.81 23.74
N LEU A 200 5.43 -11.44 22.58
CA LEU A 200 4.15 -11.95 22.08
C LEU A 200 4.32 -13.25 21.28
N GLY A 201 5.55 -13.65 20.96
CA GLY A 201 5.84 -14.87 20.19
C GLY A 201 5.22 -14.81 18.80
N LYS A 202 4.50 -15.86 18.39
CA LYS A 202 3.81 -15.88 17.07
C LYS A 202 2.84 -14.71 16.91
N LEU A 203 2.23 -14.23 17.99
CA LEU A 203 1.34 -13.07 17.98
C LEU A 203 2.11 -11.76 17.71
N GLY A 204 3.39 -11.64 18.08
CA GLY A 204 4.16 -10.41 17.85
C GLY A 204 4.46 -10.14 16.36
N TYR A 205 4.55 -11.19 15.56
CA TYR A 205 4.70 -11.08 14.12
C TYR A 205 3.34 -10.99 13.40
N GLN A 206 2.34 -11.75 13.85
CA GLN A 206 1.05 -11.88 13.17
C GLN A 206 0.00 -10.85 13.59
N GLU A 207 0.10 -10.25 14.79
CA GLU A 207 -0.99 -9.47 15.38
C GLU A 207 -0.67 -7.99 15.60
N ILE A 208 0.60 -7.57 15.43
CA ILE A 208 1.00 -6.14 15.49
C ILE A 208 1.80 -5.70 14.26
N GLY A 209 1.74 -6.51 13.19
CA GLY A 209 2.50 -6.33 11.95
C GLY A 209 2.18 -5.01 11.26
N HIS A 210 0.89 -4.74 11.09
CA HIS A 210 0.42 -3.55 10.42
C HIS A 210 0.64 -2.30 11.29
N TYR A 211 0.36 -2.38 12.60
CA TYR A 211 0.57 -1.25 13.51
C TYR A 211 2.02 -0.77 13.52
N LYS A 212 3.00 -1.68 13.63
CA LYS A 212 4.42 -1.29 13.64
C LYS A 212 4.86 -0.75 12.28
N SER A 213 4.30 -1.26 11.18
CA SER A 213 4.54 -0.74 9.83
C SER A 213 4.12 0.73 9.75
N MET A 214 2.86 1.06 10.08
CA MET A 214 2.33 2.44 9.96
C MET A 214 3.17 3.50 10.70
N ILE A 215 3.80 3.12 11.82
CA ILE A 215 4.60 4.02 12.68
C ILE A 215 6.11 3.87 12.48
N ASN A 216 6.58 3.08 11.52
CA ASN A 216 8.01 2.83 11.30
C ASN A 216 8.70 4.12 10.77
N PRO A 217 9.68 4.69 11.53
CA PRO A 217 10.38 5.91 11.14
C PRO A 217 11.19 5.78 9.85
N ALA A 218 11.63 4.58 9.47
CA ALA A 218 12.42 4.34 8.26
C ALA A 218 11.59 4.32 6.96
N GLN A 219 10.26 4.35 7.05
CA GLN A 219 9.41 4.35 5.86
C GLN A 219 9.46 5.71 5.15
N ASN A 220 10.06 5.69 3.95
CA ASN A 220 10.31 6.88 3.16
C ASN A 220 9.46 6.96 1.89
N SER A 221 8.86 5.85 1.46
CA SER A 221 8.01 5.79 0.27
C SER A 221 6.83 4.86 0.46
N ILE A 222 5.67 5.26 -0.04
CA ILE A 222 4.44 4.48 0.08
C ILE A 222 3.54 4.60 -1.14
N GLY A 223 2.74 3.58 -1.38
CA GLY A 223 1.60 3.58 -2.29
C GLY A 223 0.40 2.95 -1.60
N ALA A 224 -0.80 3.41 -1.95
CA ALA A 224 -2.03 2.84 -1.43
C ALA A 224 -3.00 2.60 -2.58
N ALA A 225 -3.74 1.50 -2.49
CA ALA A 225 -4.78 1.16 -3.45
C ALA A 225 -5.96 0.52 -2.73
N ARG A 226 -7.14 0.67 -3.33
CA ARG A 226 -8.36 -0.01 -2.89
C ARG A 226 -9.00 -0.67 -4.08
N THR A 227 -9.61 -1.82 -3.88
CA THR A 227 -10.56 -2.42 -4.81
C THR A 227 -11.90 -2.52 -4.10
N THR A 228 -13.00 -2.53 -4.84
CA THR A 228 -14.36 -2.63 -4.26
C THR A 228 -15.11 -3.83 -4.84
N GLY A 229 -16.16 -4.24 -4.15
CA GLY A 229 -16.97 -5.40 -4.48
C GLY A 229 -16.43 -6.70 -3.90
N THR A 230 -17.14 -7.79 -4.18
CA THR A 230 -16.90 -9.09 -3.56
C THR A 230 -15.52 -9.66 -3.90
N LEU A 231 -14.74 -10.00 -2.88
CA LEU A 231 -13.48 -10.72 -3.03
C LEU A 231 -13.71 -12.21 -3.29
N ALA A 232 -12.76 -12.87 -3.97
CA ALA A 232 -12.73 -14.33 -4.00
C ALA A 232 -12.33 -14.91 -2.64
N SER A 233 -11.55 -14.14 -1.88
CA SER A 233 -11.09 -14.49 -0.55
C SER A 233 -12.18 -14.35 0.52
N GLY A 234 -12.29 -15.36 1.39
CA GLY A 234 -13.31 -15.45 2.43
C GLY A 234 -13.47 -16.88 2.96
N VAL A 235 -14.08 -17.04 4.14
CA VAL A 235 -14.31 -18.36 4.75
C VAL A 235 -15.78 -18.74 4.63
N GLY A 236 -16.09 -19.77 3.83
CA GLY A 236 -17.46 -20.26 3.63
C GLY A 236 -18.32 -19.27 2.86
N ASP A 237 -19.51 -18.95 3.39
CA ASP A 237 -20.44 -17.98 2.78
C ASP A 237 -20.10 -16.51 3.09
N LEU A 238 -19.08 -16.26 3.93
CA LEU A 238 -18.62 -14.92 4.29
C LEU A 238 -17.51 -14.48 3.32
N LYS A 239 -17.92 -13.95 2.18
CA LYS A 239 -17.03 -13.21 1.29
C LYS A 239 -16.87 -11.79 1.82
N TYR A 240 -15.64 -11.30 1.82
CA TYR A 240 -15.39 -9.90 2.11
C TYR A 240 -15.78 -9.02 0.92
N GLU A 241 -16.19 -7.78 1.19
CA GLU A 241 -16.43 -6.76 0.18
C GLU A 241 -15.37 -5.67 0.30
N GLY A 242 -14.68 -5.43 -0.80
CA GLY A 242 -13.54 -4.52 -0.87
C GLY A 242 -12.27 -5.13 -0.28
N SER A 243 -11.15 -4.77 -0.90
CA SER A 243 -9.81 -4.97 -0.35
C SER A 243 -9.01 -3.69 -0.48
N SER A 244 -7.97 -3.56 0.32
CA SER A 244 -7.05 -2.46 0.21
C SER A 244 -5.65 -2.95 0.52
N SER A 245 -4.67 -2.37 -0.15
CA SER A 245 -3.26 -2.65 0.05
C SER A 245 -2.53 -1.33 0.22
N ILE A 246 -1.65 -1.29 1.21
CA ILE A 246 -0.65 -0.23 1.38
C ILE A 246 0.70 -0.90 1.21
N ASP A 247 1.42 -0.49 0.16
CA ASP A 247 2.76 -0.96 -0.08
C ASP A 247 3.76 0.10 0.30
N ILE A 248 4.70 -0.29 1.16
CA ILE A 248 5.86 0.49 1.50
C ILE A 248 7.03 -0.02 0.68
N LEU A 249 7.72 0.91 0.00
CA LEU A 249 9.02 0.58 -0.56
C LEU A 249 10.05 0.74 0.56
N GLN A 250 10.38 -0.37 1.21
CA GLN A 250 11.47 -0.38 2.18
C GLN A 250 12.79 -0.05 1.47
N SER A 251 13.45 1.01 1.94
CA SER A 251 14.82 1.32 1.59
C SER A 251 15.78 0.33 2.27
N ASN A 252 15.77 -0.94 1.85
CA ASN A 252 16.86 -1.87 2.19
C ASN A 252 18.08 -1.71 1.25
N TYR A 253 18.11 -0.66 0.44
CA TYR A 253 19.22 -0.33 -0.44
C TYR A 253 19.69 1.11 -0.22
N GLY A 254 20.91 1.26 0.31
CA GLY A 254 21.81 2.39 0.06
C GLY A 254 21.37 3.79 0.50
N ASP A 255 22.12 4.37 1.45
CA ASP A 255 22.29 5.80 1.78
C ASP A 255 21.09 6.78 1.88
N GLY A 256 19.84 6.31 1.69
CA GLY A 256 18.65 7.14 1.82
C GLY A 256 18.51 8.23 0.75
N THR A 257 19.18 8.13 -0.41
CA THR A 257 19.23 9.25 -1.35
C THR A 257 18.19 9.28 -2.47
N TYR A 258 17.26 8.32 -2.60
CA TYR A 258 16.40 8.36 -3.78
C TYR A 258 14.98 7.79 -3.65
N VAL A 259 14.01 8.70 -3.51
CA VAL A 259 12.57 8.44 -3.70
C VAL A 259 11.93 9.64 -4.44
N PRO A 260 11.19 9.42 -5.54
CA PRO A 260 10.42 10.46 -6.23
C PRO A 260 9.40 11.12 -5.28
N GLN A 261 9.37 12.45 -5.23
CA GLN A 261 8.51 13.17 -4.29
C GLN A 261 7.18 13.55 -4.92
N TYR A 262 6.10 12.81 -4.63
CA TYR A 262 4.75 13.31 -4.82
C TYR A 262 4.13 13.71 -3.47
N GLN A 263 3.58 14.92 -3.41
CA GLN A 263 2.77 15.37 -2.28
C GLN A 263 1.33 14.84 -2.45
N VAL A 264 0.71 14.36 -1.38
CA VAL A 264 -0.68 13.87 -1.39
C VAL A 264 -1.62 14.93 -1.98
N SER A 265 -1.47 16.19 -1.56
CA SER A 265 -2.26 17.31 -2.07
C SER A 265 -2.06 17.58 -3.57
N LEU A 266 -0.85 17.36 -4.11
CA LEU A 266 -0.56 17.50 -5.54
C LEU A 266 -1.24 16.37 -6.33
N LEU A 267 -1.20 15.15 -5.82
CA LEU A 267 -1.87 13.99 -6.40
C LEU A 267 -3.40 14.17 -6.39
N ILE A 268 -3.98 14.54 -5.26
CA ILE A 268 -5.42 14.84 -5.14
C ILE A 268 -5.84 15.85 -6.22
N ASN A 269 -5.15 16.97 -6.32
CA ASN A 269 -5.47 18.01 -7.29
C ASN A 269 -5.36 17.51 -8.75
N ARG A 270 -4.34 16.71 -9.06
CA ARG A 270 -4.12 16.20 -10.43
C ARG A 270 -5.09 15.09 -10.82
N VAL A 271 -5.49 14.24 -9.89
CA VAL A 271 -6.46 13.16 -10.11
C VAL A 271 -7.89 13.73 -10.22
N THR A 272 -8.23 14.74 -9.40
CA THR A 272 -9.55 15.38 -9.43
C THR A 272 -9.74 16.32 -10.63
N ALA A 273 -8.70 17.07 -11.04
CA ALA A 273 -8.79 18.02 -12.16
C ALA A 273 -9.09 17.35 -13.52
N LYS A 274 -8.72 16.08 -13.72
CA LYS A 274 -9.02 15.33 -14.95
C LYS A 274 -10.51 14.99 -15.14
N HIS A 275 -11.35 15.20 -14.13
CA HIS A 275 -12.80 15.00 -14.23
C HIS A 275 -13.55 16.29 -14.61
N LEU A 276 -12.84 17.40 -14.85
CA LEU A 276 -13.40 18.72 -15.18
C LEU A 276 -13.10 19.20 -16.61
N LEU A 277 -12.51 18.35 -17.46
CA LEU A 277 -12.24 18.58 -18.89
C LEU A 277 -12.77 17.41 -19.74
#